data_AF-A0A9P8W0C8-F1
#
_entry.id   AF-A0A9P8W0C8-F1
#
_cell.length_a   1.000
_cell.length_b   1.000
_cell.length_c   1.000
_cell.angle_alpha   90.00
_cell.angle_beta   90.00
_cell.angle_gamma   90.00
#
_symmetry.space_group_name_H-M   'P 1'
#
loop_
_entity.id
_entity.type
_entity.pdbx_description
1 polymer ?
#
loop_
_entity_poly.entity_id
_entity_poly.type
_entity_poly.pdbx_seq_one_letter_code
_entity_poly.pdbx_strand_id
1 'polypeptide(L)'
;SPDTVRSMFTSALSDKYRQMILVSDINHRSNQNIQHHTKVERHGAIRLRTAGALAMMRRSFSVMGMCPVRYYDLSVASLPIRATCFRPLAKRSLARNPFRVFAFLLHLELIQDESLRPKAVNILRERKIFTPRCVELIQEFENSGLFSHSVAEEFINDAIQNFQWLKDSTVDMKTY
;
A
#
# COMPACT_ATOMS: atom_id res chain seq x y z
N SER A 1 19.48 3.13 -1.25
CA SER A 1 18.98 2.51 -2.50
C SER A 1 17.49 2.19 -2.35
N PRO A 2 16.66 2.32 -3.40
CA PRO A 2 15.22 2.04 -3.33
C PRO A 2 14.89 0.62 -2.86
N ASP A 3 15.71 -0.36 -3.26
CA ASP A 3 15.57 -1.75 -2.81
C ASP A 3 15.81 -1.91 -1.30
N THR A 4 16.75 -1.13 -0.72
CA THR A 4 16.94 -1.11 0.74
C THR A 4 15.71 -0.51 1.43
N VAL A 5 15.19 0.62 0.93
CA VAL A 5 14.01 1.28 1.51
C VAL A 5 12.80 0.35 1.46
N ARG A 6 12.60 -0.38 0.35
CA ARG A 6 11.54 -1.38 0.22
C ARG A 6 11.69 -2.52 1.24
N SER A 7 12.90 -3.00 1.49
CA SER A 7 13.14 -4.02 2.51
C SER A 7 12.84 -3.53 3.92
N MET A 8 13.26 -2.29 4.25
CA MET A 8 12.94 -1.66 5.53
C MET A 8 11.42 -1.51 5.71
N PHE A 9 10.73 -1.00 4.69
CA PHE A 9 9.27 -0.88 4.67
C PHE A 9 8.59 -2.24 4.89
N THR A 10 9.02 -3.27 4.15
CA THR A 10 8.42 -4.61 4.22
C THR A 10 8.62 -5.24 5.60
N SER A 11 9.77 -5.00 6.25
CA SER A 11 10.02 -5.46 7.61
C SER A 11 9.11 -4.74 8.60
N ALA A 12 9.12 -3.40 8.58
CA ALA A 12 8.31 -2.58 9.48
C ALA A 12 6.82 -2.91 9.35
N LEU A 13 6.32 -3.08 8.12
CA LEU A 13 4.94 -3.46 7.85
C LEU A 13 4.62 -4.85 8.40
N SER A 14 5.53 -5.82 8.22
CA SER A 14 5.37 -7.16 8.77
C SER A 14 5.35 -7.16 10.30
N ASP A 15 6.18 -6.34 10.95
CA ASP A 15 6.23 -6.27 12.40
C ASP A 15 4.95 -5.64 12.97
N LYS A 16 4.45 -4.59 12.30
CA LYS A 16 3.16 -3.96 12.61
C LYS A 16 2.00 -4.94 12.51
N TYR A 17 1.93 -5.76 11.46
CA TYR A 17 0.83 -6.73 11.30
C TYR A 17 1.01 -8.03 12.06
N ARG A 18 2.23 -8.46 12.39
CA ARG A 18 2.46 -9.66 13.23
C ARG A 18 1.85 -9.50 14.61
N GLN A 19 1.85 -8.27 15.14
CA GLN A 19 1.17 -7.95 16.39
C GLN A 19 -0.36 -8.02 16.27
N MET A 20 -0.90 -8.02 15.05
CA MET A 20 -2.34 -8.04 14.78
C MET A 20 -2.87 -9.40 14.33
N ILE A 21 -2.04 -10.24 13.69
CA ILE A 21 -2.47 -11.51 13.08
C ILE A 21 -1.44 -12.61 13.38
N LEU A 22 -1.89 -13.68 14.05
CA LEU A 22 -1.12 -14.84 14.47
C LEU A 22 -0.79 -15.75 13.25
N VAL A 23 0.35 -15.56 12.58
CA VAL A 23 0.74 -16.38 11.39
C VAL A 23 2.12 -17.06 11.54
N SER A 24 2.80 -16.94 12.68
CA SER A 24 4.17 -17.46 12.82
C SER A 24 4.29 -19.00 12.80
N ASP A 25 3.23 -19.74 13.12
CA ASP A 25 3.40 -21.13 13.57
C ASP A 25 3.28 -22.20 12.46
N ILE A 26 2.83 -21.84 11.25
CA ILE A 26 2.54 -22.82 10.18
C ILE A 26 3.78 -23.12 9.32
N ASN A 27 4.70 -22.16 9.16
CA ASN A 27 5.85 -22.29 8.24
C ASN A 27 6.98 -23.21 8.75
N HIS A 28 7.00 -23.56 10.04
CA HIS A 28 8.04 -24.45 10.57
C HIS A 28 7.77 -25.95 10.28
N ARG A 29 6.56 -26.33 9.86
CA ARG A 29 6.19 -27.74 9.64
C ARG A 29 6.25 -28.20 8.18
N SER A 30 6.43 -27.30 7.20
CA SER A 30 6.41 -27.65 5.78
C SER A 30 7.76 -27.45 5.07
N ASN A 31 8.47 -28.57 4.90
CA ASN A 31 9.38 -28.93 3.81
C ASN A 31 10.77 -28.27 3.66
N GLN A 32 11.78 -29.14 3.83
CA GLN A 32 13.20 -29.02 3.46
C GLN A 32 13.47 -28.91 1.94
N ASN A 33 12.51 -28.52 1.10
CA ASN A 33 12.68 -28.55 -0.38
C ASN A 33 12.15 -27.31 -1.12
N ILE A 34 11.87 -26.21 -0.43
CA ILE A 34 11.41 -24.97 -1.07
C ILE A 34 12.58 -24.00 -1.16
N GLN A 35 12.95 -23.63 -2.39
CA GLN A 35 13.95 -22.60 -2.74
C GLN A 35 13.90 -21.40 -1.78
N HIS A 36 15.08 -20.90 -1.38
CA HIS A 36 15.30 -19.81 -0.42
C HIS A 36 14.48 -18.51 -0.63
N HIS A 37 13.78 -18.35 -1.76
CA HIS A 37 12.94 -17.20 -2.09
C HIS A 37 11.58 -17.18 -1.36
N THR A 38 11.05 -18.30 -0.86
CA THR A 38 9.69 -18.36 -0.29
C THR A 38 9.57 -17.83 1.14
N LYS A 39 10.67 -17.61 1.87
CA LYS A 39 10.60 -17.14 3.27
C LYS A 39 10.27 -15.64 3.42
N VAL A 40 10.36 -14.83 2.34
CA VAL A 40 10.19 -13.37 2.40
C VAL A 40 9.16 -12.83 1.40
N GLU A 41 8.59 -13.67 0.54
CA GLU A 41 7.55 -13.22 -0.38
C GLU A 41 6.28 -12.79 0.37
N ARG A 42 6.05 -11.48 0.41
CA ARG A 42 4.85 -10.86 0.98
C ARG A 42 4.17 -10.01 -0.08
N HIS A 43 2.84 -9.98 -0.02
CA HIS A 43 2.05 -9.05 -0.81
C HIS A 43 1.01 -8.36 0.07
N GLY A 44 0.82 -7.07 -0.14
CA GLY A 44 -0.21 -6.27 0.51
C GLY A 44 -1.39 -6.00 -0.43
N ALA A 45 -2.51 -5.62 0.15
CA ALA A 45 -3.69 -5.14 -0.56
C ALA A 45 -4.24 -3.91 0.17
N ILE A 46 -4.46 -2.81 -0.56
CA ILE A 46 -5.01 -1.57 -0.01
C ILE A 46 -6.17 -1.07 -0.86
N ARG A 47 -7.17 -0.49 -0.19
CA ARG A 47 -8.31 0.17 -0.84
C ARG A 47 -8.19 1.67 -0.68
N LEU A 48 -8.18 2.37 -1.80
CA LEU A 48 -8.06 3.81 -1.89
C LEU A 48 -9.37 4.38 -2.40
N ARG A 49 -9.69 5.56 -1.89
CA ARG A 49 -11.00 6.18 -2.01
C ARG A 49 -11.07 7.24 -3.10
N THR A 50 -9.91 7.78 -3.49
CA THR A 50 -9.81 8.88 -4.44
C THR A 50 -8.63 8.69 -5.39
N ALA A 51 -8.74 9.26 -6.60
CA ALA A 51 -7.65 9.28 -7.57
C ALA A 51 -6.40 10.00 -7.03
N GLY A 52 -6.60 11.08 -6.25
CA GLY A 52 -5.51 11.81 -5.58
C GLY A 52 -4.75 10.94 -4.58
N ALA A 53 -5.46 10.13 -3.79
CA ALA A 53 -4.84 9.16 -2.89
C ALA A 53 -4.01 8.11 -3.64
N LEU A 54 -4.54 7.58 -4.75
CA LEU A 54 -3.80 6.65 -5.62
C LEU A 54 -2.56 7.30 -6.24
N ALA A 55 -2.67 8.54 -6.70
CA ALA A 55 -1.56 9.29 -7.27
C ALA A 55 -0.45 9.53 -6.23
N MET A 56 -0.80 9.91 -4.99
CA MET A 56 0.18 10.10 -3.92
C MET A 56 0.80 8.77 -3.49
N MET A 57 0.01 7.70 -3.43
CA MET A 57 0.50 6.35 -3.12
C MET A 57 1.48 5.85 -4.19
N ARG A 58 1.22 6.13 -5.48
CA ARG A 58 2.18 5.86 -6.57
C ARG A 58 3.53 6.56 -6.31
N ARG A 59 3.50 7.84 -5.90
CA ARG A 59 4.72 8.61 -5.61
C ARG A 59 5.47 8.00 -4.42
N SER A 60 4.77 7.70 -3.33
CA SER A 60 5.34 7.00 -2.17
C SER A 60 5.98 5.65 -2.54
N PHE A 61 5.30 4.83 -3.35
CA PHE A 61 5.86 3.55 -3.83
C PHE A 61 7.07 3.72 -4.75
N SER A 62 7.18 4.84 -5.47
CA SER A 62 8.34 5.10 -6.32
C SER A 62 9.65 5.29 -5.52
N VAL A 63 9.56 5.84 -4.30
CA VAL A 63 10.69 5.91 -3.34
C VAL A 63 11.26 4.53 -3.04
N MET A 64 10.39 3.52 -3.01
CA MET A 64 10.72 2.11 -2.81
C MET A 64 11.05 1.36 -4.11
N GLY A 65 11.21 2.05 -5.24
CA GLY A 65 11.51 1.43 -6.53
C GLY A 65 10.36 0.55 -7.06
N MET A 66 9.13 0.83 -6.65
CA MET A 66 7.93 0.12 -7.08
C MET A 66 7.16 0.99 -8.08
N CYS A 67 6.70 0.38 -9.17
CA CYS A 67 5.89 1.06 -10.18
C CYS A 67 4.56 0.33 -10.37
N PRO A 68 3.51 1.00 -10.88
CA PRO A 68 2.25 0.34 -11.20
C PRO A 68 2.45 -0.65 -12.34
N VAL A 69 1.94 -1.86 -12.17
CA VAL A 69 2.03 -2.96 -13.14
C VAL A 69 0.64 -3.50 -13.37
N ARG A 70 0.26 -3.51 -14.66
CA ARG A 70 -1.05 -3.94 -15.17
C ARG A 70 -2.22 -3.12 -14.62
N TYR A 71 -3.34 -3.30 -15.30
CA TYR A 71 -4.63 -2.73 -14.96
C TYR A 71 -5.61 -3.90 -14.79
N TYR A 72 -6.39 -3.85 -13.72
CA TYR A 72 -7.39 -4.85 -13.40
C TYR A 72 -8.74 -4.15 -13.28
N ASP A 73 -9.65 -4.46 -14.19
CA ASP A 73 -11.04 -3.99 -14.10
C ASP A 73 -11.87 -5.07 -13.40
N LEU A 74 -12.38 -4.77 -12.20
CA LEU A 74 -13.22 -5.71 -11.45
C LEU A 74 -14.71 -5.38 -11.61
N SER A 75 -15.07 -4.38 -12.43
CA SER A 75 -16.48 -4.13 -12.79
C SER A 75 -17.10 -5.31 -13.55
N VAL A 76 -16.29 -6.09 -14.26
CA VAL A 76 -16.69 -7.36 -14.89
C VAL A 76 -17.17 -8.41 -13.90
N ALA A 77 -16.82 -8.26 -12.62
CA ALA A 77 -17.28 -9.09 -11.50
C ALA A 77 -18.26 -8.33 -10.59
N SER A 78 -18.90 -7.27 -11.11
CA SER A 78 -19.85 -6.41 -10.39
C SER A 78 -19.28 -5.72 -9.15
N LEU A 79 -17.95 -5.58 -9.06
CA LEU A 79 -17.30 -4.82 -8.01
C LEU A 79 -17.00 -3.39 -8.52
N PRO A 80 -17.38 -2.32 -7.78
CA PRO A 80 -17.18 -0.94 -8.21
C PRO A 80 -15.73 -0.48 -8.03
N ILE A 81 -14.75 -1.33 -8.37
CA ILE A 81 -13.33 -1.08 -8.13
C ILE A 81 -12.48 -1.41 -9.35
N ARG A 82 -11.41 -0.64 -9.53
CA ARG A 82 -10.32 -0.91 -10.47
C ARG A 82 -9.02 -1.02 -9.69
N ALA A 83 -8.04 -1.75 -10.19
CA ALA A 83 -6.80 -1.95 -9.46
C ALA A 83 -5.54 -1.95 -10.33
N THR A 84 -4.41 -1.76 -9.66
CA THR A 84 -3.07 -1.99 -10.20
C THR A 84 -2.18 -2.64 -9.13
N CYS A 85 -1.09 -3.28 -9.55
CA CYS A 85 -0.11 -3.87 -8.64
C CYS A 85 1.17 -3.04 -8.64
N PHE A 86 1.53 -2.45 -7.50
CA PHE A 86 2.82 -1.79 -7.33
C PHE A 86 3.89 -2.82 -6.98
N ARG A 87 4.96 -2.90 -7.78
CA ARG A 87 6.09 -3.82 -7.53
C ARG A 87 7.38 -3.36 -8.22
N PRO A 88 8.56 -3.85 -7.81
CA PRO A 88 9.76 -3.70 -8.62
C PRO A 88 9.68 -4.50 -9.93
N LEU A 89 10.37 -4.03 -10.97
CA LEU A 89 10.42 -4.68 -12.29
C LEU A 89 11.72 -5.44 -12.54
N ALA A 90 12.85 -4.87 -12.13
CA ALA A 90 14.16 -5.41 -12.45
C ALA A 90 14.38 -6.77 -11.75
N LYS A 91 14.93 -7.75 -12.48
CA LYS A 91 15.23 -9.09 -11.94
C LYS A 91 16.06 -9.03 -10.64
N ARG A 92 17.08 -8.17 -10.60
CA ARG A 92 17.92 -7.95 -9.41
C ARG A 92 17.12 -7.45 -8.20
N SER A 93 16.18 -6.54 -8.43
CA SER A 93 15.36 -5.91 -7.40
C SER A 93 14.30 -6.88 -6.88
N LEU A 94 13.72 -7.69 -7.76
CA LEU A 94 12.83 -8.79 -7.41
C LEU A 94 13.55 -9.87 -6.60
N ALA A 95 14.75 -10.28 -7.02
CA ALA A 95 15.56 -11.27 -6.30
C ALA A 95 15.93 -10.80 -4.88
N ARG A 96 16.15 -9.49 -4.71
CA ARG A 96 16.47 -8.89 -3.41
C ARG A 96 15.25 -8.73 -2.51
N ASN A 97 14.15 -8.20 -3.06
CA ASN A 97 12.90 -8.04 -2.34
C ASN A 97 11.73 -7.92 -3.34
N PRO A 98 10.90 -8.98 -3.49
CA PRO A 98 9.80 -9.04 -4.45
C PRO A 98 8.47 -8.48 -3.91
N PHE A 99 8.50 -7.66 -2.84
CA PHE A 99 7.31 -7.09 -2.22
C PHE A 99 6.44 -6.36 -3.25
N ARG A 100 5.13 -6.61 -3.15
CA ARG A 100 4.12 -6.12 -4.09
C ARG A 100 2.86 -5.69 -3.35
N VAL A 101 2.21 -4.63 -3.80
CA VAL A 101 0.96 -4.14 -3.20
C VAL A 101 -0.09 -3.96 -4.28
N PHE A 102 -1.23 -4.63 -4.14
CA PHE A 102 -2.41 -4.34 -4.94
C PHE A 102 -3.12 -3.11 -4.37
N ALA A 103 -3.30 -2.09 -5.20
CA ALA A 103 -4.06 -0.90 -4.85
C ALA A 103 -5.36 -0.90 -5.63
N PHE A 104 -6.47 -0.92 -4.91
CA PHE A 104 -7.83 -0.86 -5.45
C PHE A 104 -8.35 0.57 -5.32
N LEU A 105 -8.91 1.14 -6.37
CA LEU A 105 -9.58 2.43 -6.38
C LEU A 105 -11.09 2.22 -6.50
N LEU A 106 -11.85 2.79 -5.58
CA LEU A 106 -13.31 2.82 -5.62
C LEU A 106 -13.80 3.79 -6.71
N HIS A 107 -14.74 3.33 -7.54
CA HIS A 107 -15.43 4.11 -8.55
C HIS A 107 -16.88 4.35 -8.12
N LEU A 108 -17.13 5.51 -7.54
CA LEU A 108 -18.45 5.89 -7.00
C LEU A 108 -19.55 5.92 -8.08
N GLU A 109 -19.18 6.19 -9.33
CA GLU A 109 -20.07 6.16 -10.50
C GLU A 109 -20.76 4.78 -10.67
N LEU A 110 -20.11 3.71 -10.20
CA LEU A 110 -20.60 2.34 -10.30
C LEU A 110 -21.49 1.92 -9.11
N ILE A 111 -21.68 2.80 -8.12
CA ILE A 111 -22.63 2.56 -7.02
C ILE A 111 -24.04 2.76 -7.56
N GLN A 112 -24.90 1.75 -7.44
CA GLN A 112 -26.27 1.78 -7.99
C GLN A 112 -27.18 2.78 -7.29
N ASP A 113 -27.02 2.96 -5.98
CA ASP A 113 -27.80 3.93 -5.21
C ASP A 113 -27.25 5.35 -5.41
N GLU A 114 -27.96 6.12 -6.23
CA GLU A 114 -27.57 7.50 -6.56
C GLU A 114 -27.65 8.44 -5.37
N SER A 115 -28.52 8.16 -4.39
CA SER A 115 -28.68 8.98 -3.18
C SER A 115 -27.49 8.84 -2.23
N LEU A 116 -26.75 7.74 -2.31
CA LEU A 116 -25.54 7.48 -1.52
C LEU A 116 -24.29 8.13 -2.12
N ARG A 117 -24.24 8.35 -3.44
CA ARG A 117 -23.02 8.87 -4.10
C ARG A 117 -22.55 10.21 -3.52
N PRO A 118 -23.41 11.24 -3.33
CA PRO A 118 -22.96 12.53 -2.76
C PRO A 118 -22.46 12.40 -1.32
N LYS A 119 -23.13 11.57 -0.51
CA LYS A 119 -22.72 11.31 0.89
C LYS A 119 -21.35 10.62 0.91
N ALA A 120 -21.17 9.59 0.10
CA ALA A 120 -19.90 8.89 -0.04
C ALA A 120 -18.79 9.85 -0.49
N VAL A 121 -19.01 10.67 -1.52
CA VAL A 121 -18.01 11.66 -1.96
C VAL A 121 -17.54 12.55 -0.80
N ASN A 122 -18.46 13.08 0.01
CA ASN A 122 -18.12 13.97 1.11
C ASN A 122 -17.30 13.26 2.18
N ILE A 123 -17.75 12.09 2.65
CA ILE A 123 -17.04 11.27 3.65
C ILE A 123 -15.62 10.91 3.17
N LEU A 124 -15.47 10.61 1.87
CA LEU A 124 -14.20 10.16 1.32
C LEU A 124 -13.20 11.31 1.09
N ARG A 125 -13.66 12.57 0.98
CA ARG A 125 -12.81 13.76 0.75
C ARG A 125 -12.08 14.24 2.01
N GLU A 126 -12.65 14.02 3.19
CA GLU A 126 -12.14 14.61 4.43
C GLU A 126 -10.83 13.99 4.92
N ARG A 127 -10.53 12.75 4.52
CA ARG A 127 -9.38 12.02 5.04
C ARG A 127 -8.11 12.29 4.24
N LYS A 128 -7.16 12.99 4.87
CA LYS A 128 -5.76 13.02 4.43
C LYS A 128 -5.08 11.72 4.86
N ILE A 129 -4.52 10.99 3.89
CA ILE A 129 -3.79 9.74 4.17
C ILE A 129 -2.37 10.09 4.61
N PHE A 130 -1.66 10.89 3.82
CA PHE A 130 -0.27 11.24 4.06
C PHE A 130 -0.12 12.43 5.00
N THR A 131 0.83 12.34 5.94
CA THR A 131 1.29 13.47 6.75
C THR A 131 2.01 14.49 5.86
N PRO A 132 2.02 15.80 6.21
CA PRO A 132 2.78 16.80 5.47
C PRO A 132 4.25 16.41 5.33
N ARG A 133 4.85 15.89 6.41
CA ARG A 133 6.25 15.44 6.41
C ARG A 133 6.51 14.29 5.44
N CYS A 134 5.61 13.31 5.37
CA CYS A 134 5.74 12.24 4.37
C CYS A 134 5.71 12.79 2.93
N VAL A 135 4.89 13.81 2.66
CA VAL A 135 4.83 14.45 1.34
C VAL A 135 6.13 15.20 1.02
N GLU A 136 6.71 15.91 1.97
CA GLU A 136 8.01 16.58 1.83
C GLU A 136 9.13 15.58 1.51
N LEU A 137 9.20 14.48 2.26
CA LEU A 137 10.20 13.42 2.04
C LEU A 137 10.07 12.80 0.65
N ILE A 138 8.85 12.58 0.17
CA ILE A 138 8.60 12.12 -1.20
C ILE A 138 9.15 13.13 -2.22
N GLN A 139 8.91 14.43 -2.01
CA GLN A 139 9.41 15.47 -2.91
C GLN A 139 10.93 15.57 -2.89
N GLU A 140 11.55 15.44 -1.71
CA GLU A 140 13.01 15.39 -1.57
C GLU A 140 13.59 14.23 -2.39
N PHE A 141 12.99 13.04 -2.28
CA PHE A 141 13.39 11.88 -3.08
C PHE A 141 13.20 12.11 -4.59
N GLU A 142 12.09 12.73 -5.00
CA GLU A 142 11.84 13.02 -6.42
C GLU A 142 12.89 13.98 -7.00
N ASN A 143 13.43 14.89 -6.18
CA ASN A 143 14.46 15.85 -6.59
C ASN A 143 15.87 15.26 -6.59
N SER A 144 16.24 14.48 -5.57
CA SER A 144 17.60 13.97 -5.39
C SER A 144 17.82 12.55 -5.93
N GLY A 145 16.74 11.78 -6.07
CA GLY A 145 16.74 10.35 -6.37
C GLY A 145 17.31 9.44 -5.27
N LEU A 146 17.69 10.02 -4.12
CA LEU A 146 18.46 9.35 -3.08
C LEU A 146 18.01 9.78 -1.69
N PHE A 147 17.98 8.81 -0.77
CA PHE A 147 17.89 9.07 0.65
C PHE A 147 19.18 8.67 1.35
N SER A 148 19.58 9.46 2.35
CA SER A 148 20.44 8.97 3.41
C SER A 148 19.71 7.90 4.23
N HIS A 149 20.43 7.17 5.08
CA HIS A 149 19.81 6.13 5.88
C HIS A 149 18.77 6.70 6.87
N SER A 150 19.09 7.80 7.56
CA SER A 150 18.19 8.44 8.53
C SER A 150 16.91 8.98 7.88
N VAL A 151 17.04 9.62 6.71
CA VAL A 151 15.88 10.13 5.95
C VAL A 151 15.00 8.98 5.48
N ALA A 152 15.60 7.84 5.08
CA ALA A 152 14.83 6.66 4.75
C ALA A 152 14.06 6.11 5.96
N GLU A 153 14.67 6.02 7.14
CA GLU A 153 13.98 5.60 8.36
C GLU A 153 12.81 6.52 8.72
N GLU A 154 13.02 7.84 8.64
CA GLU A 154 11.98 8.84 8.84
C GLU A 154 10.80 8.62 7.88
N PHE A 155 11.10 8.47 6.59
CA PHE A 155 10.08 8.18 5.57
C PHE A 155 9.31 6.90 5.87
N ILE A 156 9.98 5.81 6.30
CA ILE A 156 9.30 4.56 6.66
C ILE A 156 8.36 4.75 7.85
N ASN A 157 8.82 5.44 8.90
CA ASN A 157 8.04 5.68 10.12
C ASN A 157 6.77 6.50 9.85
N ASP A 158 6.85 7.46 8.94
CA ASP A 158 5.69 8.23 8.47
C ASP A 158 4.80 7.40 7.54
N ALA A 159 5.38 6.77 6.50
CA ALA A 159 4.63 6.07 5.47
C ALA A 159 3.84 4.88 6.02
N ILE A 160 4.35 4.20 7.05
CA ILE A 160 3.68 3.03 7.65
C ILE A 160 2.41 3.41 8.41
N GLN A 161 2.23 4.68 8.79
CA GLN A 161 1.00 5.13 9.45
C GLN A 161 -0.21 5.06 8.51
N ASN A 162 0.02 5.20 7.20
CA ASN A 162 -1.02 5.07 6.17
C ASN A 162 -1.67 3.68 6.13
N PHE A 163 -1.02 2.67 6.69
CA PHE A 163 -1.45 1.28 6.70
C PHE A 163 -1.99 0.83 8.07
N GLN A 164 -2.14 1.76 9.01
CA GLN A 164 -2.68 1.45 10.32
C GLN A 164 -4.17 1.10 10.25
N TRP A 165 -4.54 0.04 10.98
CA TRP A 165 -5.93 -0.25 11.25
C TRP A 165 -6.50 0.82 12.20
N LEU A 166 -7.54 1.51 11.77
CA LEU A 166 -8.33 2.38 12.64
C LEU A 166 -9.53 1.57 13.15
N LYS A 167 -9.74 1.56 14.47
CA LYS A 167 -10.85 0.85 15.10
C LYS A 167 -12.19 1.57 14.93
N ASP A 168 -12.15 2.89 14.78
CA ASP A 168 -13.35 3.73 14.74
C ASP A 168 -13.82 3.98 13.30
N SER A 169 -15.13 3.83 13.10
CA SER A 169 -15.79 4.24 11.86
C SER A 169 -15.86 5.77 11.79
N THR A 170 -15.65 6.33 10.60
CA THR A 170 -15.81 7.77 10.35
C THR A 170 -17.26 8.14 10.02
N VAL A 171 -18.18 7.18 10.11
CA VAL A 171 -19.62 7.34 9.82
C VAL A 171 -20.43 6.69 10.92
N ASP A 172 -21.64 7.22 11.14
CA ASP A 172 -22.62 6.67 12.06
C ASP A 172 -23.18 5.31 11.58
N MET A 173 -23.80 4.57 12.50
CA MET A 173 -24.31 3.21 12.24
C MET A 173 -25.42 3.15 11.18
N LYS A 174 -26.17 4.24 10.95
CA LYS A 174 -27.21 4.27 9.91
C LYS A 174 -26.60 4.43 8.52
N THR A 175 -25.42 5.07 8.45
CA THR A 175 -24.67 5.25 7.21
C THR A 175 -23.73 4.07 6.91
N TYR A 176 -23.26 3.34 7.94
CA TYR A 176 -22.41 2.15 7.82
C TYR A 176 -23.18 0.94 7.26
#